data_AF-A0A357F373-F1
#
_entry.id   AF-A0A357F373-F1
#
_cell.length_a   1.000
_cell.length_b   1.000
_cell.length_c   1.000
_cell.angle_alpha   90.00
_cell.angle_beta   90.00
_cell.angle_gamma   90.00
#
_symmetry.space_group_name_H-M   'P 1'
#
loop_
_entity.id
_entity.type
_entity.pdbx_description
1 polymer ?
#
loop_
_entity_poly.entity_id
_entity_poly.type
_entity_poly.pdbx_seq_one_letter_code
_entity_poly.pdbx_strand_id
1 'polypeptide(L)'
;PDPTVEAKRERILLQGDVPSPINPPSGCHFHTRCPYAIEECKRIAPKLGEIKPGHFAACIRISPDKPDIVRNSKEGLGALQT
;
A
#
# COMPACT_ATOMS: atom_id res chain seq x y z
N PRO A 1 -5.17 -3.71 22.96
CA PRO A 1 -6.35 -3.43 22.12
C PRO A 1 -7.46 -2.77 22.95
N ASP A 2 -7.89 -1.56 22.58
CA ASP A 2 -8.96 -0.82 23.26
C ASP A 2 -10.25 -0.88 22.43
N PRO A 3 -11.33 -1.53 22.92
CA PRO A 3 -12.58 -1.68 22.17
C PRO A 3 -13.20 -0.37 21.71
N THR A 4 -13.03 0.71 22.50
CA THR A 4 -13.61 2.02 22.20
C THR A 4 -12.86 2.74 21.09
N VAL A 5 -11.54 2.52 21.00
CA VAL A 5 -10.69 3.04 19.93
C VAL A 5 -10.93 2.26 18.63
N GLU A 6 -11.00 0.93 18.70
CA GLU A 6 -11.23 0.08 17.52
C GLU A 6 -12.62 0.32 16.89
N ALA A 7 -13.64 0.64 17.70
CA ALA A 7 -14.99 0.95 17.21
C ALA A 7 -15.06 2.25 16.37
N LYS A 8 -14.13 3.19 16.59
CA LYS A 8 -14.07 4.46 15.84
C LYS A 8 -13.26 4.37 14.55
N ARG A 9 -12.60 3.24 14.30
CA ARG A 9 -11.74 3.08 13.13
C ARG A 9 -12.59 2.88 11.88
N GLU A 10 -12.42 3.76 10.90
CA GLU A 10 -13.05 3.59 9.59
C GLU A 10 -12.57 2.29 8.93
N ARG A 11 -13.51 1.41 8.62
CA ARG A 11 -13.24 0.16 7.90
C ARG A 11 -13.21 0.45 6.41
N ILE A 12 -12.04 0.30 5.79
CA ILE A 12 -11.92 0.35 4.34
C ILE A 12 -12.34 -1.01 3.78
N LEU A 13 -13.47 -1.04 3.07
CA LEU A 13 -13.86 -2.20 2.28
C LEU A 13 -13.00 -2.25 1.02
N LEU A 14 -12.05 -3.18 0.96
CA LEU A 14 -11.27 -3.42 -0.24
C LEU A 14 -12.19 -3.97 -1.33
N GLN A 15 -12.23 -3.27 -2.47
CA GLN A 15 -13.00 -3.70 -3.63
C GLN A 15 -12.23 -4.74 -4.45
N GLY A 16 -12.95 -5.55 -5.21
CA GLY A 16 -12.40 -6.58 -6.10
C GLY A 16 -12.02 -7.89 -5.40
N ASP A 17 -11.85 -8.93 -6.22
CA ASP A 17 -11.49 -10.28 -5.80
C ASP A 17 -9.98 -10.49 -5.66
N VAL A 18 -9.59 -11.50 -4.88
CA VAL A 18 -8.19 -11.94 -4.79
C VAL A 18 -7.75 -12.45 -6.17
N PRO A 19 -6.67 -11.90 -6.77
CA PRO A 19 -6.22 -12.35 -8.08
C PRO A 19 -5.75 -13.82 -8.02
N SER A 20 -5.94 -14.55 -9.13
CA SER A 20 -5.48 -15.93 -9.24
C SER A 20 -3.96 -16.01 -9.06
N PRO A 21 -3.45 -16.93 -8.22
CA PRO A 21 -2.01 -17.10 -8.04
C PRO A 21 -1.31 -17.68 -9.28
N ILE A 22 -2.05 -18.25 -10.23
CA ILE A 22 -1.49 -18.80 -11.48
C ILE A 22 -1.07 -17.68 -12.43
N ASN A 23 -1.81 -16.56 -12.43
CA ASN A 23 -1.57 -15.41 -13.29
C ASN A 23 -1.58 -14.13 -12.45
N PRO A 24 -0.52 -13.88 -11.66
CA PRO A 24 -0.46 -12.68 -10.83
C PRO A 24 -0.41 -11.42 -11.70
N PRO A 25 -1.03 -10.30 -11.27
CA PRO A 25 -0.91 -9.04 -11.96
C PRO A 25 0.55 -8.55 -11.99
N SER A 26 0.95 -7.85 -13.05
CA SER A 26 2.29 -7.28 -13.16
C SER A 26 2.54 -6.17 -12.13
N GLY A 27 3.80 -5.99 -11.74
CA GLY A 27 4.17 -4.98 -10.74
C GLY A 27 3.71 -5.35 -9.33
N CYS A 28 3.08 -4.41 -8.62
CA CYS A 28 2.57 -4.64 -7.27
C CYS A 28 1.29 -5.48 -7.32
N HIS A 29 1.33 -6.71 -6.80
CA HIS A 29 0.17 -7.62 -6.87
C HIS A 29 -1.12 -7.07 -6.23
N PHE A 30 -0.98 -6.11 -5.32
CA PHE A 30 -2.09 -5.47 -4.63
C PHE A 30 -2.71 -4.30 -5.42
N HIS A 31 -2.12 -3.87 -6.54
CA HIS A 31 -2.55 -2.66 -7.25
C HIS A 31 -4.01 -2.72 -7.74
N THR A 32 -4.56 -3.91 -7.98
CA THR A 32 -5.94 -4.11 -8.45
C THR A 32 -6.98 -3.85 -7.36
N ARG A 33 -6.57 -3.83 -6.09
CA ARG A 33 -7.45 -3.66 -4.92
C ARG A 33 -7.01 -2.52 -4.00
N CYS A 34 -5.85 -1.93 -4.26
CA CYS A 34 -5.30 -0.86 -3.45
C CYS A 34 -6.04 0.47 -3.74
N PRO A 35 -6.66 1.11 -2.73
CA PRO A 35 -7.33 2.41 -2.90
C PRO A 35 -6.36 3.56 -3.16
N TYR A 36 -5.06 3.31 -3.00
CA TYR A 36 -3.99 4.29 -3.19
C TYR A 36 -3.12 3.97 -4.43
N ALA A 37 -3.57 3.08 -5.32
CA ALA A 37 -2.79 2.70 -6.50
C ALA A 37 -2.51 3.91 -7.42
N ILE A 38 -1.31 3.92 -8.00
CA ILE A 38 -0.89 4.85 -9.07
C ILE A 38 -0.43 4.02 -10.29
N GLU A 39 -0.18 4.66 -11.43
CA GLU A 39 0.18 3.94 -12.67
C GLU A 39 1.46 3.12 -12.54
N GLU A 40 2.42 3.59 -11.75
CA GLU A 40 3.66 2.90 -11.43
C GLU A 40 3.41 1.57 -10.71
N CYS A 41 2.31 1.43 -9.94
CA CYS A 41 1.98 0.19 -9.26
C CYS A 41 1.74 -0.98 -10.23
N LYS A 42 1.32 -0.71 -11.47
CA LYS A 42 1.09 -1.74 -12.50
C LYS A 42 2.39 -2.24 -13.14
N ARG A 43 3.47 -1.47 -13.00
CA ARG A 43 4.75 -1.68 -13.71
C ARG A 43 5.88 -2.09 -12.78
N ILE A 44 5.84 -1.61 -11.53
CA ILE A 44 6.93 -1.75 -10.57
C ILE A 44 6.46 -2.63 -9.41
N ALA A 45 7.19 -3.72 -9.19
CA ALA A 45 7.07 -4.54 -8.00
C ALA A 45 8.02 -3.98 -6.93
N PRO A 46 7.52 -3.25 -5.92
CA PRO A 46 8.38 -2.65 -4.91
C PRO A 46 9.17 -3.71 -4.16
N LYS A 47 10.43 -3.41 -3.86
CA LYS A 47 11.23 -4.24 -2.95
C LYS A 47 10.72 -4.10 -1.52
N LEU A 48 10.92 -5.16 -0.73
CA LEU A 48 10.70 -5.09 0.72
C LEU A 48 11.75 -4.18 1.34
N GLY A 49 11.31 -3.07 1.94
CA GLY A 49 12.16 -2.10 2.61
C GLY A 49 11.73 -1.88 4.05
N GLU A 50 12.68 -1.50 4.91
CA GLU A 50 12.38 -1.08 6.27
C GLU A 50 11.80 0.35 6.23
N ILE A 51 10.62 0.55 6.82
CA ILE A 51 9.92 1.85 6.84
C ILE A 51 10.00 2.50 8.21
N LYS A 52 10.00 1.67 9.26
CA LYS A 52 10.27 2.05 10.66
C LYS A 52 11.08 0.91 11.29
N PRO A 53 11.79 1.14 12.41
CA PRO A 53 12.56 0.09 13.08
C PRO A 53 11.72 -1.18 13.29
N GLY A 54 12.13 -2.29 12.67
CA GLY A 54 11.44 -3.58 12.75
C GLY A 54 10.12 -3.68 11.96
N HIS A 55 9.78 -2.69 11.15
CA HIS A 55 8.57 -2.65 10.32
C HIS A 55 8.93 -2.54 8.85
N PHE A 56 8.66 -3.60 8.10
CA PHE A 56 9.00 -3.72 6.68
C PHE A 56 7.76 -3.69 5.81
N ALA A 57 7.86 -3.05 4.65
CA ALA A 57 6.80 -3.02 3.67
C ALA A 57 7.35 -2.92 2.24
N ALA A 58 6.65 -3.53 1.30
CA ALA A 58 6.91 -3.44 -0.13
C ALA A 58 5.82 -2.56 -0.78
N CYS A 59 5.98 -1.24 -0.71
CA CYS A 59 4.99 -0.30 -1.24
C CYS A 59 5.67 0.91 -1.86
N ILE A 60 5.44 1.16 -3.15
CA ILE A 60 6.07 2.28 -3.87
C ILE A 60 5.68 3.66 -3.31
N ARG A 61 4.61 3.77 -2.51
CA ARG A 61 4.09 5.06 -2.01
C ARG A 61 4.54 5.42 -0.59
N ILE A 62 5.48 4.69 -0.01
CA ILE A 62 6.04 4.97 1.32
C ILE A 62 7.56 4.81 1.30
N SER A 63 8.23 5.51 2.20
CA SER A 63 9.68 5.42 2.45
C SER A 63 9.95 5.67 3.94
N PRO A 64 11.18 5.47 4.44
CA PRO A 64 11.54 5.85 5.81
C PRO A 64 11.22 7.32 6.14
N ASP A 65 11.44 8.23 5.19
CA ASP A 65 11.19 9.67 5.36
C ASP A 65 9.70 10.02 5.29
N LYS A 66 8.91 9.21 4.57
CA LYS A 66 7.48 9.44 4.34
C LYS A 66 6.70 8.13 4.52
N PRO A 67 6.50 7.67 5.77
CA PRO A 67 5.94 6.35 6.05
C PRO A 67 4.41 6.28 5.96
N ASP A 68 3.70 7.42 5.85
CA ASP A 68 2.24 7.47 5.90
C ASP A 68 1.61 7.48 4.50
N ILE A 69 1.08 6.32 4.08
CA ILE A 69 0.44 6.16 2.77
C ILE A 69 -0.81 7.03 2.58
N VAL A 70 -1.59 7.28 3.64
CA VAL A 70 -2.83 8.06 3.54
C VAL A 70 -2.48 9.51 3.28
N ARG A 71 -1.50 10.04 4.03
CA ARG A 71 -0.99 11.40 3.83
C ARG A 71 -0.33 11.55 2.47
N ASN A 72 0.56 10.62 2.11
CA ASN A 72 1.24 10.64 0.80
C ASN A 72 0.22 10.58 -0.35
N SER A 73 -0.87 9.83 -0.17
CA SER A 73 -1.96 9.79 -1.15
C SER A 73 -2.74 11.08 -1.28
N LYS A 74 -3.06 11.73 -0.16
CA LYS A 74 -3.77 13.01 -0.15
C LYS A 74 -2.94 14.15 -0.72
N GLU A 75 -1.63 14.13 -0.48
CA GLU A 75 -0.68 15.13 -1.01
C GLU A 75 -0.31 14.89 -2.49
N GLY A 76 -0.85 13.84 -3.13
CA GLY A 76 -0.61 13.55 -4.54
C GLY A 76 0.82 13.09 -4.84
N LEU A 77 1.55 12.57 -3.85
CA LEU A 77 2.91 12.08 -4.05
C LEU A 77 2.90 10.82 -4.94
N GLY A 78 3.80 10.78 -5.92
CA GLY A 78 4.01 9.63 -6.81
C GLY A 78 4.75 8.47 -6.13
N ALA A 79 5.56 7.75 -6.90
CA ALA A 79 6.45 6.72 -6.36
C ALA A 79 7.58 7.35 -5.52
N LEU A 80 7.73 6.86 -4.29
CA LEU A 80 8.76 7.22 -3.32
C LEU A 80 9.87 6.15 -3.22
N GLN A 81 9.60 4.94 -3.71
CA GLN A 81 10.58 3.88 -3.89
C GLN A 81 10.23 3.01 -5.09
N THR A 82 11.24 2.35 -5.67
CA THR A 82 11.12 1.46 -6.85
C THR A 82 11.50 0.02 -6.52
#